data_AF-A0AAW2RDT2-F1
#
_entry.id   AF-A0AAW2RDT2-F1
#
_cell.length_a   1.000
_cell.length_b   1.000
_cell.length_c   1.000
_cell.angle_alpha   90.00
_cell.angle_beta   90.00
_cell.angle_gamma   90.00
#
_symmetry.space_group_name_H-M   'P 1'
#
loop_
_entity.id
_entity.type
_entity.pdbx_description
1 polymer ?
#
loop_
_entity_poly.entity_id
_entity_poly.type
_entity_poly.pdbx_seq_one_letter_code
_entity_poly.pdbx_strand_id
1 'polypeptide(L)'
;MNALVDSKPTRNSYSRKPHLRKCLRIPYSDYGNNKFNGTNYNDWLRNLRIVLDFDNQGYVLDKPLPVTLPEGSSPEERLTFEKWHEDNHKVCSIILASMTNEIQKQYDRLEDVPSIMLRLKDVYAVPDRHIRYAATKAFFGTKMAEGSSVHSHGVKMLSLVEKLEDLKAGLDNDTYIDVILQSLPPSYDPFIVITT
;
A
#
# COMPACT_ATOMS: atom_id res chain seq x y z
N MET A 1 -34.20 -62.45 -24.63
CA MET A 1 -33.88 -61.98 -25.98
C MET A 1 -34.20 -60.49 -26.06
N ASN A 2 -33.28 -59.75 -26.69
CA ASN A 2 -33.24 -58.31 -26.98
C ASN A 2 -32.71 -57.35 -25.89
N ALA A 3 -31.70 -56.61 -26.34
CA ALA A 3 -30.81 -55.70 -25.66
C ALA A 3 -31.24 -54.24 -25.88
N LEU A 4 -30.70 -53.31 -25.06
CA LEU A 4 -30.22 -51.99 -25.46
C LEU A 4 -29.54 -51.28 -24.26
N VAL A 5 -28.20 -51.25 -24.32
CA VAL A 5 -27.27 -50.13 -24.08
C VAL A 5 -27.80 -48.93 -23.25
N ASP A 6 -27.15 -48.58 -22.13
CA ASP A 6 -26.28 -47.38 -22.10
C ASP A 6 -25.50 -47.11 -20.78
N SER A 7 -24.25 -46.67 -21.00
CA SER A 7 -23.40 -45.74 -20.23
C SER A 7 -23.06 -45.97 -18.74
N LYS A 8 -21.77 -46.31 -18.50
CA LYS A 8 -21.07 -46.09 -17.22
C LYS A 8 -20.83 -44.59 -17.00
N PRO A 9 -20.99 -44.02 -15.78
CA PRO A 9 -20.49 -42.69 -15.50
C PRO A 9 -18.97 -42.72 -15.39
N THR A 10 -18.34 -42.00 -16.30
CA THR A 10 -16.91 -41.73 -16.41
C THR A 10 -16.39 -40.92 -15.22
N ARG A 11 -15.25 -41.39 -14.68
CA ARG A 11 -14.15 -40.64 -14.06
C ARG A 11 -14.46 -39.15 -13.82
N ASN A 12 -14.94 -38.80 -12.63
CA ASN A 12 -15.12 -37.39 -12.27
C ASN A 12 -13.73 -36.73 -12.21
N SER A 13 -13.54 -35.89 -13.21
CA SER A 13 -12.41 -35.05 -13.50
C SER A 13 -12.32 -33.91 -12.49
N TYR A 14 -11.74 -34.18 -11.32
CA TYR A 14 -10.92 -33.17 -10.66
C TYR A 14 -9.59 -33.08 -11.41
N SER A 15 -9.71 -32.68 -12.68
CA SER A 15 -8.60 -32.24 -13.48
C SER A 15 -8.03 -31.04 -12.75
N ARG A 16 -6.85 -31.24 -12.14
CA ARG A 16 -6.02 -30.20 -11.54
C ARG A 16 -5.91 -29.07 -12.56
N LYS A 17 -6.74 -28.05 -12.39
CA LYS A 17 -6.83 -26.88 -13.27
C LYS A 17 -5.43 -26.25 -13.40
N PRO A 18 -4.73 -26.40 -14.54
CA PRO A 18 -3.34 -25.92 -14.68
C PRO A 18 -3.21 -24.39 -14.66
N HIS A 19 -4.35 -23.69 -14.71
CA HIS A 19 -4.48 -22.24 -14.76
C HIS A 19 -4.23 -21.59 -13.38
N LEU A 20 -4.53 -22.27 -12.27
CA LEU A 20 -4.19 -21.77 -10.93
C LEU A 20 -2.68 -21.75 -10.67
N ARG A 21 -1.88 -22.50 -11.44
CA ARG A 21 -0.41 -22.46 -11.37
C ARG A 21 0.24 -21.38 -12.24
N LYS A 22 -0.55 -20.60 -13.01
CA LYS A 22 -0.01 -19.52 -13.86
C LYS A 22 -0.26 -18.13 -13.30
N CYS A 23 -1.29 -17.90 -12.50
CA CYS A 23 -1.54 -16.60 -11.86
C CYS A 23 -0.58 -16.30 -10.69
N LEU A 24 0.08 -17.32 -10.13
CA LEU A 24 1.12 -17.14 -9.09
C LEU A 24 2.52 -16.86 -9.65
N ARG A 25 2.62 -16.42 -10.91
CA ARG A 25 3.89 -16.21 -11.63
C ARG A 25 4.23 -14.73 -11.82
N ILE A 26 3.87 -13.89 -10.86
CA ILE A 26 4.66 -12.73 -10.43
C ILE A 26 5.34 -13.21 -9.13
N PRO A 27 6.67 -13.06 -8.94
CA PRO A 27 7.41 -13.88 -8.00
C PRO A 27 7.12 -13.49 -6.55
N TYR A 28 6.09 -14.10 -5.96
CA TYR A 28 5.84 -14.06 -4.51
C TYR A 28 7.03 -14.64 -3.70
N SER A 29 7.98 -15.31 -4.37
CA SER A 29 9.16 -15.95 -3.76
C SER A 29 10.45 -15.13 -3.76
N ASP A 30 10.53 -13.99 -4.47
CA ASP A 30 11.74 -13.13 -4.47
C ASP A 30 11.58 -11.85 -3.62
N TYR A 31 10.45 -11.75 -2.90
CA TYR A 31 10.13 -10.66 -1.98
C TYR A 31 10.56 -10.95 -0.53
N GLY A 32 11.63 -11.72 -0.31
CA GLY A 32 12.17 -11.94 1.03
C GLY A 32 12.41 -10.63 1.80
N ASN A 33 12.76 -9.55 1.07
CA ASN A 33 12.96 -8.20 1.62
C ASN A 33 11.70 -7.32 1.76
N ASN A 34 10.54 -7.68 1.19
CA ASN A 34 9.33 -6.85 1.26
C ASN A 34 8.15 -7.52 1.98
N LYS A 35 8.40 -8.62 2.70
CA LYS A 35 7.43 -9.13 3.66
C LYS A 35 7.15 -8.07 4.73
N PHE A 36 5.90 -8.00 5.16
CA PHE A 36 5.54 -7.16 6.28
C PHE A 36 6.16 -7.69 7.57
N ASN A 37 7.02 -6.88 8.18
CA ASN A 37 7.81 -7.22 9.37
C ASN A 37 7.50 -6.31 10.57
N GLY A 38 6.48 -5.47 10.45
CA GLY A 38 6.04 -4.55 11.51
C GLY A 38 6.72 -3.19 11.48
N THR A 39 7.84 -3.02 10.77
CA THR A 39 8.52 -1.70 10.66
C THR A 39 8.33 -1.04 9.30
N ASN A 40 7.87 -1.77 8.30
CA ASN A 40 7.77 -1.34 6.91
C ASN A 40 6.32 -1.15 6.41
N TYR A 41 5.39 -0.78 7.30
CA TYR A 41 3.95 -0.73 6.99
C TYR A 41 3.60 0.06 5.72
N ASN A 42 4.12 1.28 5.57
CA ASN A 42 3.79 2.13 4.41
C ASN A 42 4.32 1.57 3.08
N ASP A 43 5.55 1.06 3.07
CA ASP A 43 6.15 0.46 1.88
C ASP A 43 5.45 -0.86 1.51
N TRP A 44 5.13 -1.68 2.51
CA TRP A 44 4.35 -2.90 2.34
C TRP A 44 2.96 -2.60 1.78
N LEU A 45 2.24 -1.63 2.34
CA LEU A 45 0.91 -1.24 1.87
C LEU A 45 0.92 -0.74 0.42
N ARG A 46 1.94 0.04 0.03
CA ARG A 46 2.14 0.48 -1.35
C ARG A 46 2.34 -0.70 -2.29
N ASN A 47 3.21 -1.66 -1.91
CA ASN A 47 3.47 -2.85 -2.71
C ASN A 47 2.24 -3.75 -2.83
N LEU A 48 1.48 -3.91 -1.72
CA LEU A 48 0.22 -4.65 -1.71
C LEU A 48 -0.78 -4.04 -2.68
N ARG A 49 -0.97 -2.72 -2.68
CA ARG A 49 -1.87 -2.02 -3.62
C ARG A 49 -1.50 -2.30 -5.08
N ILE A 50 -0.22 -2.20 -5.43
CA ILE A 50 0.27 -2.51 -6.79
C ILE A 50 -0.13 -3.94 -7.21
N VAL A 51 0.05 -4.91 -6.31
CA VAL A 51 -0.31 -6.32 -6.57
C VAL A 51 -1.82 -6.48 -6.75
N LEU A 52 -2.64 -5.84 -5.91
CA LEU A 52 -4.09 -5.95 -5.99
C LEU A 52 -4.67 -5.23 -7.21
N ASP A 53 -4.11 -4.08 -7.58
CA ASP A 53 -4.53 -3.32 -8.76
C ASP A 53 -4.29 -4.09 -10.05
N PHE A 54 -3.21 -4.89 -10.10
CA PHE A 54 -2.95 -5.79 -11.24
C PHE A 54 -4.11 -6.77 -11.49
N ASP A 55 -4.75 -7.27 -10.43
CA ASP A 55 -5.88 -8.19 -10.51
C ASP A 55 -7.26 -7.49 -10.41
N ASN A 56 -7.30 -6.14 -10.47
CA ASN A 56 -8.50 -5.31 -10.27
C ASN A 56 -9.20 -5.53 -8.92
N GLN A 57 -8.43 -5.81 -7.87
CA GLN A 57 -8.90 -6.08 -6.50
C GLN A 57 -8.53 -4.98 -5.51
N GLY A 58 -7.90 -3.88 -5.95
CA GLY A 58 -7.50 -2.78 -5.04
C GLY A 58 -8.67 -2.20 -4.24
N TYR A 59 -9.88 -2.24 -4.81
CA TYR A 59 -11.11 -1.75 -4.18
C TYR A 59 -11.44 -2.42 -2.82
N VAL A 60 -10.82 -3.57 -2.47
CA VAL A 60 -11.06 -4.32 -1.22
C VAL A 60 -10.48 -3.63 -0.01
N LEU A 61 -9.43 -2.86 -0.23
CA LEU A 61 -8.77 -2.16 0.85
C LEU A 61 -9.59 -0.95 1.34
N ASP A 62 -10.37 -0.33 0.46
CA ASP A 62 -10.98 0.97 0.72
C ASP A 62 -12.50 0.91 0.90
N LYS A 63 -13.18 -0.10 0.33
CA LYS A 63 -14.65 -0.22 0.43
C LYS A 63 -15.06 -1.10 1.61
N PRO A 64 -16.15 -0.75 2.31
CA PRO A 64 -16.70 -1.62 3.35
C PRO A 64 -17.19 -2.93 2.75
N LEU A 65 -17.08 -4.01 3.53
CA LEU A 65 -17.69 -5.29 3.19
C LEU A 65 -19.23 -5.13 3.22
N PRO A 66 -19.96 -5.38 2.12
CA PRO A 66 -21.41 -5.38 2.14
C PRO A 66 -21.89 -6.58 2.94
N VAL A 67 -22.76 -6.28 3.90
CA VAL A 67 -23.21 -7.25 4.90
C VAL A 67 -24.44 -8.02 4.43
N THR A 68 -25.27 -7.43 3.55
CA THR A 68 -26.56 -8.00 3.14
C THR A 68 -26.95 -7.63 1.72
N LEU A 69 -27.56 -8.58 1.00
CA LEU A 69 -28.30 -8.36 -0.23
C LEU A 69 -29.78 -8.08 0.09
N PRO A 70 -30.38 -6.97 -0.37
CA PRO A 70 -31.81 -6.71 -0.23
C PRO A 70 -32.70 -7.80 -0.83
N GLU A 71 -33.88 -8.00 -0.24
CA GLU A 71 -34.93 -8.81 -0.86
C GLU A 71 -35.37 -8.19 -2.18
N GLY A 72 -35.38 -8.99 -3.25
CA GLY A 72 -35.66 -8.52 -4.60
C GLY A 72 -34.43 -8.08 -5.41
N SER A 73 -33.21 -8.24 -4.87
CA SER A 73 -31.98 -7.93 -5.61
C SER A 73 -31.89 -8.64 -6.96
N SER A 74 -31.43 -7.88 -7.96
CA SER A 74 -31.28 -8.36 -9.34
C SER A 74 -30.19 -9.45 -9.43
N PRO A 75 -30.21 -10.29 -10.48
CA PRO A 75 -29.13 -11.25 -10.73
C PRO A 75 -27.74 -10.59 -10.78
N GLU A 76 -27.64 -9.39 -11.36
CA GLU A 76 -26.38 -8.63 -11.44
C GLU A 76 -25.86 -8.16 -10.07
N GLU A 77 -26.77 -7.73 -9.19
CA GLU A 77 -26.43 -7.32 -7.82
C GLU A 77 -25.92 -8.51 -7.00
N ARG A 78 -26.56 -9.67 -7.14
CA ARG A 78 -26.12 -10.92 -6.49
C ARG A 78 -24.74 -11.35 -6.96
N LEU A 79 -24.50 -11.32 -8.28
CA LEU A 79 -23.18 -11.63 -8.86
C LEU A 79 -22.10 -10.67 -8.35
N THR A 80 -22.42 -9.39 -8.22
CA THR A 80 -21.48 -8.38 -7.70
C THR A 80 -21.15 -8.65 -6.24
N PHE A 81 -22.16 -9.01 -5.44
CA PHE A 81 -21.98 -9.36 -4.03
C PHE A 81 -21.15 -10.64 -3.84
N GLU A 82 -21.45 -11.70 -4.58
CA GLU A 82 -20.69 -12.97 -4.53
C GLU A 82 -19.24 -12.77 -4.96
N LYS A 83 -19.04 -12.06 -6.09
CA LYS A 83 -17.71 -11.69 -6.55
C LYS A 83 -16.96 -10.92 -5.47
N TRP A 84 -17.65 -10.05 -4.75
CA TRP A 84 -17.01 -9.27 -3.73
C TRP A 84 -16.50 -10.13 -2.56
N HIS A 85 -17.32 -11.06 -2.08
CA HIS A 85 -16.89 -12.00 -1.04
C HIS A 85 -15.72 -12.89 -1.50
N GLU A 86 -15.72 -13.31 -2.76
CA GLU A 86 -14.62 -14.08 -3.35
C GLU A 86 -13.31 -13.27 -3.39
N ASP A 87 -13.38 -12.01 -3.84
CA ASP A 87 -12.23 -11.11 -3.87
C ASP A 87 -11.75 -10.79 -2.44
N ASN A 88 -12.64 -10.57 -1.47
CA ASN A 88 -12.27 -10.41 -0.05
C ASN A 88 -11.46 -11.62 0.46
N HIS A 89 -11.93 -12.84 0.23
CA HIS A 89 -11.21 -14.04 0.66
C HIS A 89 -9.83 -14.17 0.00
N LYS A 90 -9.72 -13.87 -1.30
CA LYS A 90 -8.44 -13.84 -2.03
C LYS A 90 -7.50 -12.80 -1.44
N VAL A 91 -7.98 -11.60 -1.19
CA VAL A 91 -7.15 -10.51 -0.64
C VAL A 91 -6.73 -10.80 0.80
N CYS A 92 -7.59 -11.37 1.65
CA CYS A 92 -7.18 -11.87 2.97
C CYS A 92 -6.00 -12.85 2.85
N SER A 93 -6.08 -13.80 1.91
CA SER A 93 -5.01 -14.77 1.68
C SER A 93 -3.70 -14.10 1.23
N ILE A 94 -3.78 -13.11 0.33
CA ILE A 94 -2.62 -12.34 -0.14
C ILE A 94 -1.99 -11.54 1.01
N ILE A 95 -2.81 -10.82 1.78
CA ILE A 95 -2.37 -10.03 2.93
C ILE A 95 -1.62 -10.93 3.91
N LEU A 96 -2.20 -12.05 4.34
CA LEU A 96 -1.57 -12.97 5.28
C LEU A 96 -0.30 -13.61 4.73
N ALA A 97 -0.29 -14.00 3.45
CA ALA A 97 0.90 -14.59 2.82
C ALA A 97 2.06 -13.60 2.66
N SER A 98 1.75 -12.30 2.57
CA SER A 98 2.73 -11.22 2.46
C SER A 98 3.40 -10.83 3.79
N MET A 99 3.02 -11.46 4.90
CA MET A 99 3.57 -11.19 6.22
C MET A 99 4.70 -12.15 6.60
N THR A 100 5.47 -11.74 7.61
CA THR A 100 6.28 -12.64 8.43
C THR A 100 5.39 -13.60 9.22
N ASN A 101 5.91 -14.78 9.56
CA ASN A 101 5.12 -15.81 10.25
C ASN A 101 4.64 -15.33 11.63
N GLU A 102 5.45 -14.50 12.30
CA GLU A 102 5.18 -13.94 13.61
C GLU A 102 3.98 -12.99 13.59
N ILE A 103 3.86 -12.16 12.56
CA ILE A 103 2.73 -11.24 12.39
C ILE A 103 1.53 -12.02 11.85
N GLN A 104 1.72 -12.89 10.85
CA GLN A 104 0.64 -13.66 10.23
C GLN A 104 -0.23 -14.40 11.28
N LYS A 105 0.39 -15.06 12.27
CA LYS A 105 -0.32 -15.77 13.36
C LYS A 105 -1.21 -14.89 14.23
N GLN A 106 -1.01 -13.57 14.23
CA GLN A 106 -1.84 -12.63 14.99
C GLN A 106 -3.13 -12.26 14.24
N TYR A 107 -3.15 -12.44 12.92
CA TYR A 107 -4.24 -12.01 12.03
C TYR A 107 -4.93 -13.18 11.30
N ASP A 108 -4.44 -14.42 11.43
CA ASP A 108 -4.91 -15.60 10.69
C ASP A 108 -6.36 -16.02 10.98
N ARG A 109 -6.96 -15.55 12.09
CA ARG A 109 -8.36 -15.77 12.45
C ARG A 109 -9.33 -14.71 11.91
N LEU A 110 -8.82 -13.64 11.29
CA LEU A 110 -9.65 -12.58 10.74
C LEU A 110 -10.03 -12.95 9.29
N GLU A 111 -11.30 -12.82 8.97
CA GLU A 111 -11.86 -13.27 7.69
C GLU A 111 -12.18 -12.12 6.72
N ASP A 112 -12.18 -10.88 7.20
CA ASP A 112 -12.48 -9.70 6.42
C ASP A 112 -11.29 -8.73 6.34
N VAL A 113 -11.06 -8.23 5.12
CA VAL A 113 -9.98 -7.28 4.83
C VAL A 113 -10.11 -6.00 5.66
N PRO A 114 -11.30 -5.38 5.83
CA PRO A 114 -11.43 -4.16 6.63
C PRO A 114 -10.92 -4.32 8.07
N SER A 115 -11.25 -5.41 8.75
CA SER A 115 -10.80 -5.67 10.12
C SER A 115 -9.29 -5.89 10.22
N ILE A 116 -8.70 -6.62 9.26
CA ILE A 116 -7.25 -6.81 9.20
C ILE A 116 -6.56 -5.47 9.00
N MET A 117 -6.98 -4.70 8.01
CA MET A 117 -6.37 -3.41 7.65
C MET A 117 -6.51 -2.38 8.76
N LEU A 118 -7.66 -2.31 9.43
CA LEU A 118 -7.88 -1.42 10.57
C LEU A 118 -6.90 -1.71 11.71
N ARG A 119 -6.76 -2.98 12.10
CA ARG A 119 -5.84 -3.38 13.17
C ARG A 119 -4.37 -3.17 12.80
N LEU A 120 -3.99 -3.47 11.56
CA LEU A 120 -2.63 -3.22 11.09
C LEU A 120 -2.29 -1.73 11.12
N LYS A 121 -3.23 -0.89 10.68
CA LYS A 121 -3.08 0.56 10.70
C LYS A 121 -2.92 1.08 12.14
N ASP A 122 -3.74 0.61 13.07
CA ASP A 122 -3.70 1.05 14.47
C ASP A 122 -2.37 0.71 15.16
N VAL A 123 -1.81 -0.46 14.86
CA VAL A 123 -0.58 -0.95 15.53
C VAL A 123 0.70 -0.47 14.83
N TYR A 124 0.72 -0.45 13.49
CA TYR A 124 1.96 -0.32 12.73
C TYR A 124 2.03 0.91 11.81
N ALA A 125 0.92 1.59 11.53
CA ALA A 125 1.00 2.83 10.79
C ALA A 125 1.64 3.89 11.69
N VAL A 126 2.75 4.46 11.23
CA VAL A 126 3.30 5.66 11.87
C VAL A 126 2.29 6.78 11.63
N PRO A 127 1.74 7.43 12.67
CA PRO A 127 0.76 8.49 12.46
C PRO A 127 1.37 9.61 11.61
N ASP A 128 0.61 10.14 10.65
CA ASP A 128 1.05 11.22 9.76
C ASP A 128 1.65 12.40 10.53
N ARG A 129 1.15 12.66 11.76
CA ARG A 129 1.70 13.67 12.66
C ARG A 129 3.17 13.44 13.02
N HIS A 130 3.58 12.20 13.30
CA HIS A 130 4.97 11.87 13.63
C HIS A 130 5.88 11.98 12.41
N ILE A 131 5.42 11.48 11.25
CA ILE A 131 6.17 11.58 9.98
C ILE A 131 6.34 13.04 9.60
N ARG A 132 5.26 13.83 9.70
CA ARG A 132 5.26 15.27 9.44
C ARG A 132 6.20 15.99 10.39
N TYR A 133 6.11 15.73 11.69
CA TYR A 133 7.03 16.33 12.67
C TYR A 133 8.50 16.01 12.34
N ALA A 134 8.83 14.78 11.98
CA ALA A 134 10.18 14.39 11.60
C ALA A 134 10.65 15.10 10.32
N ALA A 135 9.80 15.17 9.29
CA ALA A 135 10.09 15.90 8.05
C ALA A 135 10.26 17.40 8.31
N THR A 136 9.39 18.02 9.10
CA THR A 136 9.47 19.43 9.50
C THR A 136 10.78 19.68 10.24
N LYS A 137 11.10 18.86 11.26
CA LYS A 137 12.36 18.97 12.00
C LYS A 137 13.58 18.85 11.09
N ALA A 138 13.56 17.91 10.14
CA ALA A 138 14.64 17.75 9.17
C ALA A 138 14.75 18.96 8.23
N PHE A 139 13.63 19.50 7.75
CA PHE A 139 13.59 20.67 6.87
C PHE A 139 14.18 21.91 7.53
N PHE A 140 13.68 22.28 8.71
CA PHE A 140 14.18 23.44 9.46
C PHE A 140 15.61 23.26 9.99
N GLY A 141 16.02 22.02 10.26
CA GLY A 141 17.34 21.70 10.83
C GLY A 141 18.43 21.44 9.79
N THR A 142 18.10 21.26 8.51
CA THR A 142 19.10 20.97 7.48
C THR A 142 19.85 22.24 7.11
N LYS A 143 21.18 22.19 7.21
CA LYS A 143 22.10 23.26 6.80
C LYS A 143 23.12 22.73 5.80
N MET A 144 23.48 23.56 4.83
CA MET A 144 24.55 23.26 3.88
C MET A 144 25.90 23.52 4.56
N ALA A 145 26.86 22.62 4.36
CA ALA A 145 28.21 22.82 4.86
C ALA A 145 28.98 23.78 3.95
N GLU A 146 29.89 24.59 4.52
CA GLU A 146 30.76 25.49 3.77
C GLU A 146 31.55 24.72 2.70
N GLY A 147 31.58 25.24 1.47
CA GLY A 147 32.28 24.62 0.34
C GLY A 147 31.65 23.35 -0.24
N SER A 148 30.47 22.92 0.26
CA SER A 148 29.73 21.79 -0.33
C SER A 148 28.87 22.22 -1.54
N SER A 149 28.37 21.24 -2.31
CA SER A 149 27.60 21.52 -3.53
C SER A 149 26.20 22.04 -3.22
N VAL A 150 25.92 23.28 -3.65
CA VAL A 150 24.57 23.88 -3.61
C VAL A 150 23.55 23.04 -4.37
N HIS A 151 23.93 22.43 -5.49
CA HIS A 151 23.01 21.59 -6.26
C HIS A 151 22.58 20.36 -5.45
N SER A 152 23.53 19.65 -4.85
CA SER A 152 23.23 18.49 -4.00
C SER A 152 22.36 18.87 -2.80
N HIS A 153 22.66 20.00 -2.18
CA HIS A 153 21.86 20.54 -1.07
C HIS A 153 20.44 20.93 -1.52
N GLY A 154 20.30 21.58 -2.67
CA GLY A 154 19.02 21.98 -3.25
C GLY A 154 18.11 20.79 -3.55
N VAL A 155 18.65 19.71 -4.13
CA VAL A 155 17.91 18.45 -4.35
C VAL A 155 17.42 17.86 -3.01
N LYS A 156 18.27 17.88 -1.98
CA LYS A 156 17.88 17.40 -0.65
C LYS A 156 16.76 18.26 -0.04
N MET A 157 16.86 19.58 -0.13
CA MET A 157 15.81 20.49 0.37
C MET A 157 14.51 20.30 -0.41
N LEU A 158 14.55 20.16 -1.74
CA LEU A 158 13.38 19.90 -2.57
C LEU A 158 12.67 18.60 -2.14
N SER A 159 13.43 17.52 -1.91
CA SER A 159 12.85 16.26 -1.42
C SER A 159 12.14 16.38 -0.06
N LEU A 160 12.57 17.33 0.78
CA LEU A 160 11.92 17.61 2.06
C LEU A 160 10.66 18.46 1.88
N VAL A 161 10.65 19.40 0.93
CA VAL A 161 9.46 20.18 0.55
C VAL A 161 8.37 19.28 -0.01
N GLU A 162 8.68 18.46 -1.01
CA GLU A 162 7.73 17.50 -1.61
C GLU A 162 7.12 16.59 -0.53
N LYS A 163 7.95 16.09 0.38
CA LYS A 163 7.49 15.27 1.51
C LYS A 163 6.57 16.03 2.47
N LEU A 164 6.78 17.33 2.69
CA LEU A 164 5.93 18.15 3.55
C LEU A 164 4.60 18.50 2.86
N GLU A 165 4.60 18.70 1.55
CA GLU A 165 3.39 18.88 0.74
C GLU A 165 2.52 17.62 0.73
N ASP A 166 3.12 16.44 0.52
CA ASP A 166 2.44 15.14 0.58
C ASP A 166 1.75 14.92 1.93
N LEU A 167 2.40 15.35 3.01
CA LEU A 167 1.89 15.26 4.40
C LEU A 167 0.96 16.42 4.76
N LYS A 168 0.62 17.28 3.81
CA LYS A 168 -0.24 18.46 3.97
C LYS A 168 0.17 19.29 5.18
N ALA A 169 1.46 19.64 5.25
CA ALA A 169 2.02 20.36 6.38
C ALA A 169 1.47 21.79 6.54
N GLY A 170 0.92 22.37 5.46
CA GLY A 170 0.26 23.67 5.49
C GLY A 170 1.21 24.86 5.59
N LEU A 171 2.47 24.68 5.17
CA LEU A 171 3.42 25.79 5.00
C LEU A 171 3.15 26.46 3.65
N ASP A 172 3.26 27.79 3.63
CA ASP A 172 3.20 28.58 2.42
C ASP A 172 4.55 28.56 1.68
N ASN A 173 4.51 28.98 0.42
CA ASN A 173 5.69 28.99 -0.46
C ASN A 173 6.80 29.92 0.05
N ASP A 174 6.45 31.05 0.67
CA ASP A 174 7.43 32.02 1.16
C ASP A 174 8.20 31.40 2.34
N THR A 175 7.51 30.70 3.23
CA THR A 175 8.14 29.92 4.31
C THR A 175 9.12 28.88 3.77
N TYR A 176 8.77 28.16 2.69
CA TYR A 176 9.70 27.20 2.08
C TYR A 176 10.95 27.90 1.53
N ILE A 177 10.76 29.00 0.80
CA ILE A 177 11.85 29.80 0.21
C ILE A 177 12.77 30.33 1.33
N ASP A 178 12.20 30.93 2.36
CA ASP A 178 12.94 31.50 3.49
C ASP A 178 13.81 30.46 4.18
N VAL A 179 13.27 29.28 4.47
CA VAL A 179 14.02 28.20 5.13
C VAL A 179 15.13 27.66 4.21
N ILE A 180 14.88 27.56 2.90
CA ILE A 180 15.90 27.16 1.93
C ILE A 180 17.03 28.18 1.89
N LEU A 181 16.73 29.47 1.80
CA LEU A 181 17.74 30.52 1.79
C LEU A 181 18.53 30.54 3.11
N GLN A 182 17.86 30.44 4.25
CA GLN A 182 18.49 30.36 5.58
C GLN A 182 19.30 29.08 5.80
N SER A 183 19.13 28.04 4.97
CA SER A 183 19.90 26.81 5.06
C SER A 183 21.28 26.91 4.42
N LEU A 184 21.52 27.93 3.61
CA LEU A 184 22.80 28.18 2.96
C LEU A 184 23.84 28.73 3.97
N PRO A 185 25.13 28.53 3.71
CA PRO A 185 26.20 29.06 4.54
C PRO A 185 26.38 30.57 4.34
N PRO A 186 27.02 31.28 5.29
CA PRO A 186 27.23 32.74 5.22
C PRO A 186 27.98 33.22 3.97
N SER A 187 28.81 32.37 3.33
CA SER A 187 29.44 32.72 2.04
C SER A 187 28.44 33.03 0.93
N TYR A 188 27.18 32.65 1.10
CA TYR A 188 26.10 32.88 0.13
C TYR A 188 25.31 34.16 0.41
N ASP A 189 25.49 34.82 1.56
CA ASP A 189 24.77 36.05 1.94
C ASP A 189 24.78 37.14 0.84
N PRO A 190 25.91 37.39 0.12
CA PRO A 190 25.92 38.41 -0.95
C PRO A 190 25.01 38.10 -2.14
N PHE A 191 24.58 36.84 -2.30
CA PHE A 191 23.74 36.39 -3.41
C PHE A 191 22.26 36.27 -3.03
N ILE A 192 21.93 36.37 -1.74
CA ILE A 192 20.55 36.31 -1.26
C ILE A 192 19.94 37.72 -1.40
N VAL A 193 19.15 37.91 -2.46
CA VAL A 193 18.39 39.15 -2.67
C VAL A 193 16.95 38.92 -2.23
N ILE A 194 16.56 39.46 -1.08
CA ILE A 194 15.18 39.50 -0.64
C ILE A 194 14.51 40.67 -1.36
N THR A 195 13.83 40.41 -2.48
CA THR A 195 12.96 41.42 -3.09
C THR A 195 11.66 41.48 -2.30
N THR A 196 11.52 42.53 -1.48
CA THR A 196 10.29 42.93 -0.79
C THR A 196 9.19 43.40 -1.74
#